data_AF-E1YLU5-F1
#
_entry.id   AF-E1YLU5-F1
#
_cell.length_a   1.000
_cell.length_b   1.000
_cell.length_c   1.000
_cell.angle_alpha   90.00
_cell.angle_beta   90.00
_cell.angle_gamma   90.00
#
_symmetry.space_group_name_H-M   'P 1'
#
loop_
_entity.id
_entity.type
_entity.pdbx_description
1 polymer ?
#
loop_
_entity_poly.entity_id
_entity_poly.type
_entity_poly.pdbx_seq_one_letter_code
_entity_poly.pdbx_strand_id
1 'polypeptide(L)'
;MCEIKELDRQIKEVRRAATAAPTLEEKLAGQKQIKALEAQRNQKRRSLFDAQDEVDRQRDELIAMIEGKLQQRTETVQLFEIRWNLR
;
A
#
# COMPACT_ATOMS: atom_id res chain seq x y z
N MET A 1 -8.87 -7.70 2.58
CA MET A 1 -8.81 -9.03 1.90
C MET A 1 -10.17 -9.64 1.56
N CYS A 2 -11.22 -9.49 2.38
CA CYS A 2 -12.53 -10.11 2.09
C CYS A 2 -13.20 -9.63 0.80
N GLU A 3 -13.11 -8.34 0.45
CA GLU A 3 -13.80 -7.81 -0.73
C GLU A 3 -13.25 -8.32 -2.07
N ILE A 4 -11.93 -8.46 -2.21
CA ILE A 4 -11.34 -9.01 -3.45
C ILE A 4 -11.72 -10.48 -3.63
N LYS A 5 -11.73 -11.27 -2.54
CA LYS A 5 -12.18 -12.67 -2.57
C LYS A 5 -13.66 -12.78 -2.94
N GLU A 6 -14.49 -11.86 -2.47
CA GLU A 6 -15.90 -11.80 -2.81
C GLU A 6 -16.12 -11.44 -4.29
N LEU A 7 -15.36 -10.48 -4.83
CA LEU A 7 -15.37 -10.17 -6.26
C LEU A 7 -14.93 -11.38 -7.11
N ASP A 8 -13.90 -12.12 -6.69
CA ASP A 8 -13.48 -13.34 -7.40
C ASP A 8 -14.55 -14.46 -7.33
N ARG A 9 -15.31 -14.55 -6.23
CA ARG A 9 -16.46 -15.46 -6.12
C ARG A 9 -17.57 -15.08 -7.11
N GLN A 10 -17.95 -13.80 -7.13
CA GLN A 10 -18.98 -13.29 -8.03
C GLN A 10 -18.59 -13.46 -9.50
N ILE A 11 -17.32 -13.22 -9.86
CA ILE A 11 -16.82 -13.46 -11.23
C ILE A 11 -17.00 -14.93 -11.63
N LYS A 12 -16.69 -15.88 -10.74
CA LYS A 12 -16.88 -17.32 -11.02
C LYS A 12 -18.36 -17.68 -11.21
N GLU A 13 -19.25 -17.11 -10.41
CA GLU A 13 -20.69 -17.36 -10.51
C GLU A 13 -21.26 -16.81 -11.81
N VAL A 14 -20.95 -15.56 -12.15
CA VAL A 14 -21.39 -14.94 -13.40
C VAL A 14 -20.81 -15.67 -14.61
N ARG A 15 -19.55 -16.15 -14.55
CA ARG A 15 -18.98 -17.00 -15.62
C ARG A 15 -19.75 -18.30 -15.80
N ARG A 16 -20.13 -18.97 -14.71
CA ARG A 16 -20.94 -20.20 -14.80
C ARG A 16 -22.32 -19.92 -15.39
N ALA A 17 -22.99 -18.86 -14.93
CA ALA A 17 -24.29 -18.45 -15.43
C ALA A 17 -24.25 -18.07 -16.93
N ALA A 18 -23.24 -17.31 -17.35
CA ALA A 18 -23.04 -16.93 -18.75
C ALA A 18 -22.78 -18.14 -19.65
N THR A 19 -22.01 -19.13 -19.20
CA THR A 19 -21.78 -20.36 -19.98
C THR A 19 -23.05 -21.21 -20.12
N ALA A 20 -23.88 -21.26 -19.08
CA ALA A 20 -25.14 -22.00 -19.06
C ALA A 20 -26.29 -21.27 -19.77
N ALA A 21 -26.11 -20.01 -20.16
CA ALA A 21 -27.15 -19.21 -20.76
C ALA A 21 -27.59 -19.76 -22.14
N PRO A 22 -28.90 -19.91 -22.39
CA PRO A 22 -29.43 -20.44 -23.65
C PRO A 22 -29.34 -19.43 -24.81
N THR A 23 -29.33 -18.13 -24.53
CA THR A 23 -29.37 -17.08 -25.58
C THR A 23 -28.04 -16.33 -25.72
N LEU A 24 -27.81 -15.77 -26.92
CA LEU A 24 -26.65 -14.93 -27.21
C LEU A 24 -26.68 -13.61 -26.43
N GLU A 25 -27.87 -13.04 -26.21
CA GLU A 25 -28.05 -11.80 -25.45
C GLU A 25 -27.67 -11.97 -23.98
N GLU A 26 -28.11 -13.07 -23.34
CA GLU A 26 -27.74 -13.38 -21.96
C GLU A 26 -26.24 -13.69 -21.83
N LYS A 27 -25.64 -14.37 -22.82
CA LYS A 27 -24.18 -14.57 -22.89
C LYS A 27 -23.44 -13.24 -22.96
N LEU A 28 -23.91 -12.31 -23.79
CA LEU A 28 -23.31 -11.00 -23.94
C LEU A 28 -23.45 -10.15 -22.67
N ALA A 29 -24.62 -10.18 -22.03
CA ALA A 29 -24.87 -9.52 -20.75
C ALA A 29 -23.93 -10.08 -19.67
N GLY A 30 -23.79 -11.40 -19.58
CA GLY A 30 -22.84 -12.06 -18.68
C GLY A 30 -21.39 -11.65 -18.93
N GLN A 31 -20.94 -11.57 -20.18
CA GLN A 31 -19.59 -11.09 -20.53
C GLN A 31 -19.35 -9.63 -20.10
N LYS A 32 -20.34 -8.74 -20.30
CA LYS A 32 -20.25 -7.34 -19.84
C LYS A 32 -20.15 -7.27 -18.31
N GLN A 33 -20.95 -8.06 -17.61
CA GLN A 33 -20.94 -8.13 -16.15
C GLN A 33 -19.58 -8.63 -15.61
N ILE A 34 -18.99 -9.66 -16.25
CA ILE A 34 -17.64 -10.16 -15.90
C ILE A 34 -16.59 -9.06 -16.05
N LYS A 35 -16.59 -8.33 -17.19
CA LYS A 35 -15.66 -7.22 -17.40
C LYS A 35 -15.80 -6.12 -16.35
N ALA A 36 -17.03 -5.79 -15.95
CA ALA A 36 -17.28 -4.78 -14.92
C ALA A 36 -16.71 -5.22 -13.55
N LEU A 37 -16.96 -6.47 -13.15
CA LEU A 37 -16.43 -7.03 -11.89
C LEU A 37 -14.90 -7.14 -11.90
N GLU A 38 -14.30 -7.54 -13.02
CA GLU A 38 -12.84 -7.59 -13.19
C GLU A 38 -12.21 -6.18 -13.08
N ALA A 39 -12.86 -5.16 -13.65
CA ALA A 39 -12.43 -3.77 -13.53
C ALA A 39 -12.49 -3.27 -12.08
N GLN A 40 -13.59 -3.53 -11.37
CA GLN A 40 -13.73 -3.18 -9.95
C GLN A 40 -12.67 -3.87 -9.09
N ARG A 41 -12.42 -5.16 -9.33
CA ARG A 41 -11.36 -5.90 -8.62
C ARG A 41 -9.99 -5.27 -8.85
N ASN A 42 -9.67 -4.90 -10.09
CA ASN A 42 -8.38 -4.31 -10.42
C ASN A 42 -8.21 -2.93 -9.78
N GLN A 43 -9.28 -2.12 -9.78
CA GLN A 43 -9.28 -0.81 -9.13
C GLN A 43 -9.04 -0.94 -7.62
N LYS A 44 -9.78 -1.82 -6.94
CA LYS A 44 -9.60 -2.05 -5.49
C LYS A 44 -8.21 -2.57 -5.15
N ARG A 45 -7.63 -3.42 -6.01
CA ARG A 45 -6.26 -3.89 -5.82
C ARG A 45 -5.26 -2.74 -5.92
N ARG A 46 -5.40 -1.85 -6.91
CA ARG A 46 -4.54 -0.65 -7.06
C ARG A 46 -4.64 0.27 -5.86
N SER A 47 -5.85 0.64 -5.44
CA SER A 47 -6.03 1.52 -4.27
C SER A 47 -5.45 0.95 -2.97
N LEU A 48 -5.42 -0.38 -2.83
CA LEU A 48 -4.75 -1.05 -1.71
C LEU A 48 -3.23 -0.91 -1.77
N PHE A 49 -2.65 -0.99 -2.97
CA PHE A 49 -1.22 -0.74 -3.18
C PHE A 49 -0.87 0.72 -2.98
N ASP A 50 -1.65 1.66 -3.53
CA ASP A 50 -1.40 3.10 -3.38
C ASP A 50 -1.43 3.52 -1.90
N ALA A 51 -2.37 2.98 -1.11
CA ALA A 51 -2.44 3.23 0.32
C ALA A 51 -1.26 2.60 1.09
N GLN A 52 -0.79 1.43 0.66
CA GLN A 52 0.37 0.78 1.26
C GLN A 52 1.66 1.53 0.96
N ASP A 53 1.85 1.96 -0.29
CA ASP A 53 3.00 2.74 -0.75
C ASP A 53 3.10 4.08 -0.01
N GLU A 54 1.96 4.71 0.30
CA GLU A 54 1.91 5.93 1.11
C GLU A 54 2.34 5.67 2.56
N VAL A 55 1.89 4.57 3.16
CA VAL A 55 2.32 4.17 4.52
C VAL A 55 3.82 3.88 4.56
N ASP A 56 4.34 3.19 3.55
CA ASP A 56 5.77 2.88 3.45
C ASP A 56 6.59 4.16 3.26
N ARG A 57 6.14 5.11 2.43
CA ARG A 57 6.77 6.44 2.31
C ARG A 57 6.81 7.19 3.64
N GLN A 58 5.70 7.25 4.37
CA GLN A 58 5.66 7.92 5.68
C GLN A 58 6.60 7.25 6.69
N ARG A 59 6.72 5.92 6.64
CA ARG A 59 7.65 5.17 7.48
C ARG A 59 9.10 5.55 7.18
N ASP A 60 9.48 5.61 5.91
CA ASP A 60 10.83 5.97 5.48
C ASP A 60 11.16 7.42 5.87
N GLU A 61 10.22 8.35 5.73
CA GLU A 61 10.40 9.74 6.19
C GLU A 61 10.63 9.83 7.70
N LEU A 62 9.87 9.06 8.49
CA LEU A 62 10.05 9.01 9.94
C LEU A 62 11.42 8.45 10.34
N ILE A 63 11.90 7.42 9.64
CA ILE A 63 13.23 6.87 9.86
C ILE A 63 14.29 7.92 9.54
N ALA A 64 14.20 8.58 8.38
CA ALA A 64 15.15 9.63 7.99
C ALA A 64 15.19 10.79 8.99
N MET A 65 14.03 11.20 9.53
CA MET A 65 13.98 12.22 10.60
C MET A 65 14.66 11.75 11.89
N ILE A 66 14.48 10.49 12.29
CA ILE A 66 15.11 9.93 13.47
C ILE A 66 16.63 9.82 13.28
N GLU A 67 17.08 9.33 12.13
CA GLU A 67 18.50 9.24 11.77
C GLU A 67 19.16 10.62 11.75
N GLY A 68 18.49 11.63 11.19
CA GLY A 68 18.97 13.01 11.20
C GLY A 68 19.11 13.59 12.62
N LYS A 69 18.21 13.24 13.54
CA LYS A 69 18.32 13.63 14.96
C LYS A 69 19.45 12.90 15.68
N LEU A 70 19.71 11.64 15.34
CA LEU A 70 20.80 10.84 15.91
C LEU A 70 22.19 11.27 15.40
N GLN A 71 22.28 11.76 14.15
CA GLN A 71 23.51 12.28 13.56
C GLN A 71 23.89 13.69 14.03
N GLN A 72 23.29 14.21 15.10
CA GLN A 72 23.67 15.50 15.65
C GLN A 72 25.17 15.51 15.99
N ARG A 73 25.95 16.26 15.20
CA ARG A 73 27.37 16.49 15.46
C ARG A 73 27.50 17.39 16.68
N THR A 74 27.78 16.79 17.82
CA THR A 74 28.29 17.52 18.99
C THR A 74 29.80 17.70 18.84
N GLU A 75 30.24 18.95 18.79
CA GLU A 75 31.65 19.33 18.83
C GLU A 75 31.98 19.90 20.21
N THR A 76 33.02 19.36 20.83
CA THR A 76 33.51 19.84 22.12
C THR A 76 34.68 20.77 21.87
N VAL A 77 34.53 22.05 22.22
CA VAL A 77 35.60 23.05 22.12
C VAL A 77 36.15 23.34 23.51
N GLN A 78 37.46 23.14 23.70
CA GLN A 78 38.14 23.51 24.93
C GLN A 78 38.32 25.03 24.99
N LEU A 79 37.55 25.70 25.85
CA LEU A 79 37.56 27.17 25.97
C LEU A 79 38.76 27.70 26.79
N PHE A 80 39.14 26.99 27.84
CA PHE A 80 40.34 27.25 28.63
C PHE A 80 40.67 26.03 29.49
N GLU A 81 41.89 26.01 30.02
CA GLU A 81 42.35 24.99 30.97
C GLU A 81 42.89 25.69 32.21
N ILE A 82 42.45 25.26 33.40
CA ILE A 82 42.96 25.79 34.66
C ILE A 82 43.96 24.78 35.23
N ARG A 83 45.23 25.21 35.35
CA ARG A 83 46.25 24.46 36.08
C ARG A 83 46.23 24.88 37.54
N TRP A 84 45.94 23.94 38.41
CA TRP A 84 46.01 24.11 39.86
C TRP A 84 47.30 23.49 40.37
N ASN A 85 47.93 24.15 41.34
CA ASN A 85 49.06 23.63 42.09
C ASN A 85 48.61 23.54 43.54
N LEU A 86 48.62 22.33 44.11
CA LEU A 86 48.46 22.16 45.55
C LEU A 86 49.82 22.37 46.21
N ARG A 87 49.84 23.25 47.22
CA ARG A 87 50.92 23.35 48.19
C ARG A 87 50.67 22.41 49.36
#